data_AF-A0ABD4AN31-F1
#
_entry.id   AF-A0ABD4AN31-F1
#
_cell.length_a   1.000
_cell.length_b   1.000
_cell.length_c   1.000
_cell.angle_alpha   90.00
_cell.angle_beta   90.00
_cell.angle_gamma   90.00
#
_symmetry.space_group_name_H-M   'P 1'
#
loop_
_entity.id
_entity.type
_entity.pdbx_description
1 polymer ?
#
loop_
_entity_poly.entity_id
_entity_poly.type
_entity_poly.pdbx_seq_one_letter_code
_entity_poly.pdbx_strand_id
1 'polypeptide(L)'
;MTGRARVLCAVLWLAGGAVAAHAQTIPADAEPECHSVHVGRSITLSGRYTVDYGDEESGEDVWFEEDDASARRLPDRSQRAGVIRFTNQRDARRSLRLPAAQPDGVCRFDGRATLVIRDLETVCPGLEEPDHARQVKVVKASPPTRHACEAAAR
;
A
#
# COMPACT_ATOMS: atom_id res chain seq x y z
N MET A 1 45.07 -20.91 -75.40
CA MET A 1 45.25 -21.86 -74.28
C MET A 1 44.28 -21.48 -73.17
N THR A 2 43.14 -22.14 -73.07
CA THR A 2 42.30 -22.15 -71.86
C THR A 2 41.53 -23.46 -71.87
N GLY A 3 41.98 -24.40 -71.04
CA GLY A 3 41.46 -25.75 -70.94
C GLY A 3 40.30 -25.86 -69.95
N ARG A 4 39.31 -26.67 -70.35
CA ARG A 4 38.53 -27.66 -69.59
C ARG A 4 38.53 -27.55 -68.06
N ALA A 5 37.34 -27.59 -67.45
CA ALA A 5 36.71 -28.85 -67.02
C ALA A 5 35.31 -28.60 -66.39
N ARG A 6 34.37 -29.50 -66.70
CA ARG A 6 33.07 -29.70 -66.04
C ARG A 6 33.28 -30.52 -64.76
N VAL A 7 32.51 -30.26 -63.70
CA VAL A 7 31.91 -31.32 -62.84
C VAL A 7 30.60 -30.80 -62.24
N LEU A 8 29.54 -31.57 -62.44
CA LEU A 8 28.24 -31.49 -61.78
C LEU A 8 28.35 -32.04 -60.34
N CYS A 9 27.62 -31.48 -59.38
CA CYS A 9 26.87 -32.29 -58.43
C CYS A 9 25.80 -31.47 -57.70
N ALA A 10 24.58 -31.98 -57.74
CA ALA A 10 23.41 -31.51 -57.03
C ALA A 10 23.45 -31.97 -55.55
N VAL A 11 22.29 -31.85 -54.89
CA VAL A 11 21.90 -32.36 -53.55
C VAL A 11 22.45 -31.55 -52.36
N LEU A 12 21.69 -31.16 -51.32
CA LEU A 12 20.40 -31.60 -50.78
C LEU A 12 19.70 -30.41 -50.07
N TRP A 13 18.38 -30.37 -50.18
CA TRP A 13 17.46 -29.63 -49.32
C TRP A 13 17.34 -30.28 -47.93
N LEU A 14 16.88 -29.48 -46.95
CA LEU A 14 16.29 -29.83 -45.64
C LEU A 14 17.24 -30.05 -44.44
N ALA A 15 17.20 -29.08 -43.52
CA ALA A 15 16.80 -29.36 -42.14
C ALA A 15 16.34 -28.07 -41.48
N GLY A 16 15.04 -28.00 -41.17
CA GLY A 16 14.46 -26.92 -40.38
C GLY A 16 15.10 -26.90 -38.99
N GLY A 17 15.77 -25.80 -38.66
CA GLY A 17 16.05 -25.46 -37.28
C GLY A 17 14.73 -25.09 -36.62
N ALA A 18 14.11 -26.04 -35.93
CA ALA A 18 13.08 -25.74 -34.95
C ALA A 18 13.75 -24.88 -33.88
N VAL A 19 13.57 -23.56 -33.96
CA VAL A 19 13.83 -22.67 -32.84
C VAL A 19 12.85 -23.10 -31.77
N ALA A 20 13.33 -23.86 -30.79
CA ALA A 20 12.59 -24.17 -29.59
C ALA A 20 12.25 -22.83 -28.94
N ALA A 21 11.02 -22.37 -29.17
CA ALA A 21 10.42 -21.32 -28.37
C ALA A 21 10.36 -21.88 -26.95
N HIS A 22 11.34 -21.53 -26.13
CA HIS A 22 11.25 -21.70 -24.69
C HIS A 22 10.10 -20.83 -24.22
N ALA A 23 8.89 -21.39 -24.26
CA ALA A 23 7.77 -20.91 -23.49
C ALA A 23 8.19 -21.05 -22.03
N GLN A 24 8.68 -19.95 -21.45
CA GLN A 24 8.83 -19.85 -20.02
C GLN A 24 7.43 -19.94 -19.44
N THR A 25 7.07 -21.11 -18.96
CA THR A 25 5.88 -21.33 -18.16
C THR A 25 6.05 -20.51 -16.88
N ILE A 26 5.48 -19.31 -16.86
CA ILE A 26 5.22 -18.59 -15.62
C ILE A 26 4.36 -19.55 -14.77
N PRO A 27 4.83 -20.00 -13.60
CA PRO A 27 4.01 -20.86 -12.76
C PRO A 27 2.73 -20.10 -12.43
N ALA A 28 1.58 -20.72 -12.68
CA ALA A 28 0.26 -20.13 -12.43
C ALA A 28 0.02 -19.81 -10.94
N ASP A 29 0.90 -20.29 -10.06
CA ASP A 29 0.94 -20.07 -8.60
C ASP A 29 2.09 -19.16 -8.15
N ALA A 30 2.71 -18.38 -9.05
CA ALA A 30 3.57 -17.29 -8.59
C ALA A 30 2.68 -16.22 -7.96
N GLU A 31 2.55 -16.26 -6.63
CA GLU A 31 2.01 -15.11 -5.88
C GLU A 31 2.77 -13.87 -6.34
N PRO A 32 2.06 -12.77 -6.70
CA PRO A 32 2.74 -11.57 -7.13
C PRO A 32 3.72 -11.15 -6.03
N GLU A 33 5.01 -11.12 -6.36
CA GLU A 33 6.04 -10.69 -5.41
C GLU A 33 5.67 -9.28 -4.94
N CYS A 34 5.28 -9.17 -3.67
CA CYS A 34 4.97 -7.87 -3.10
C CYS A 34 6.27 -7.12 -2.85
N HIS A 35 6.31 -5.87 -3.31
CA HIS A 35 7.42 -4.97 -3.06
C HIS A 35 6.92 -3.73 -2.32
N SER A 36 7.63 -3.34 -1.25
CA SER A 36 7.38 -2.06 -0.59
C SER A 36 7.66 -0.91 -1.56
N VAL A 37 6.75 0.06 -1.59
CA VAL A 37 6.80 1.21 -2.47
C VAL A 37 6.88 2.47 -1.62
N HIS A 38 7.81 3.35 -1.97
CA HIS A 38 7.89 4.68 -1.40
C HIS A 38 7.31 5.72 -2.36
N VAL A 39 6.40 6.55 -1.86
CA VAL A 39 5.76 7.64 -2.61
C VAL A 39 6.03 8.98 -1.91
N GLY A 40 7.10 9.66 -2.31
CA GLY A 40 7.55 10.94 -1.71
C GLY A 40 6.73 12.19 -2.09
N ARG A 41 5.73 12.08 -2.97
CA ARG A 41 4.88 13.22 -3.36
C ARG A 41 3.77 13.49 -2.35
N SER A 42 3.22 14.71 -2.35
CA SER A 42 2.02 15.01 -1.56
C SER A 42 0.76 14.45 -2.22
N ILE A 43 -0.12 13.84 -1.42
CA ILE A 43 -1.37 13.24 -1.90
C ILE A 43 -2.51 13.72 -1.01
N THR A 44 -3.62 14.18 -1.61
CA THR A 44 -4.84 14.50 -0.86
C THR A 44 -5.73 13.27 -0.80
N LEU A 45 -6.08 12.85 0.41
CA LEU A 45 -6.92 11.69 0.69
C LEU A 45 -8.12 12.11 1.54
N SER A 46 -9.25 11.46 1.30
CA SER A 46 -10.40 11.46 2.20
C SER A 46 -10.55 10.07 2.80
N GLY A 47 -11.06 9.99 4.03
CA GLY A 47 -11.11 8.74 4.77
C GLY A 47 -11.57 8.89 6.20
N ARG A 48 -11.34 7.84 7.00
CA ARG A 48 -11.60 7.81 8.43
C ARG A 48 -10.29 7.87 9.20
N TYR A 49 -10.27 8.63 10.29
CA TYR A 49 -9.20 8.56 11.27
C TYR A 49 -9.71 7.90 12.55
N THR A 50 -8.83 7.17 13.24
CA THR A 50 -9.13 6.58 14.54
C THR A 50 -7.92 6.66 15.47
N VAL A 51 -8.19 6.69 16.78
CA VAL A 51 -7.25 6.36 17.85
C VAL A 51 -7.99 5.40 18.77
N ASP A 52 -7.45 4.21 18.99
CA ASP A 52 -8.07 3.18 19.81
C ASP A 52 -7.14 2.75 20.95
N TYR A 53 -7.40 3.30 22.14
CA TYR A 53 -6.65 3.04 23.36
C TYR A 53 -6.95 1.66 23.97
N GLY A 54 -8.02 0.98 23.53
CA GLY A 54 -8.37 -0.36 24.00
C GLY A 54 -7.67 -1.48 23.24
N ASP A 55 -6.98 -1.14 22.15
CA ASP A 55 -6.32 -2.08 21.25
C ASP A 55 -4.80 -2.05 21.49
N GLU A 56 -4.21 -3.19 21.89
CA GLU A 56 -2.79 -3.26 22.25
C GLU A 56 -1.86 -3.07 21.04
N GLU A 57 -2.33 -3.34 19.82
CA GLU A 57 -1.55 -3.22 18.57
C GLU A 57 -1.57 -1.78 18.04
N SER A 58 -2.73 -1.13 18.10
CA SER A 58 -2.97 0.22 17.60
C SER A 58 -2.54 1.29 18.61
N GLY A 59 -2.73 0.99 19.89
CA GLY A 59 -2.41 1.84 21.03
C GLY A 59 -2.82 3.30 20.86
N GLU A 60 -1.89 4.18 21.17
CA GLU A 60 -2.08 5.62 21.14
C GLU A 60 -1.90 6.24 19.74
N ASP A 61 -1.64 5.44 18.72
CA ASP A 61 -1.35 5.99 17.40
C ASP A 61 -2.64 6.44 16.69
N VAL A 62 -2.49 7.48 15.86
CA VAL A 62 -3.50 7.93 14.91
C VAL A 62 -3.35 7.12 13.64
N TRP A 63 -4.41 6.38 13.34
CA TRP A 63 -4.57 5.57 12.14
C TRP A 63 -5.52 6.24 11.17
N PHE A 64 -5.31 6.02 9.88
CA PHE A 64 -6.13 6.55 8.81
C PHE A 64 -6.39 5.50 7.75
N GLU A 65 -7.66 5.28 7.46
CA GLU A 65 -8.13 4.42 6.37
C GLU A 65 -8.74 5.31 5.29
N GLU A 66 -8.15 5.30 4.10
CA GLU A 66 -8.68 6.08 2.98
C GLU A 66 -9.97 5.48 2.41
N ASP A 67 -10.84 6.34 1.85
CA ASP A 67 -12.01 5.88 1.11
C ASP A 67 -11.65 5.33 -0.28
N ASP A 68 -12.57 4.60 -0.92
CA ASP A 68 -12.35 3.95 -2.22
C ASP A 68 -11.93 4.91 -3.33
N ALA A 69 -12.40 6.16 -3.28
CA ALA A 69 -12.03 7.17 -4.27
C ALA A 69 -10.57 7.62 -4.10
N SER A 70 -10.12 7.71 -2.84
CA SER A 70 -8.76 8.09 -2.46
C SER A 70 -7.80 6.91 -2.62
N ALA A 71 -8.23 5.68 -2.35
CA ALA A 71 -7.45 4.45 -2.53
C ALA A 71 -6.90 4.32 -3.96
N ARG A 72 -7.69 4.71 -4.97
CA ARG A 72 -7.29 4.71 -6.39
C ARG A 72 -6.12 5.65 -6.73
N ARG A 73 -5.70 6.50 -5.79
CA ARG A 73 -4.55 7.42 -5.93
C ARG A 73 -3.26 6.85 -5.35
N LEU A 74 -3.37 5.74 -4.63
CA LEU A 74 -2.30 5.05 -3.94
C LEU A 74 -1.93 3.76 -4.69
N PRO A 75 -0.80 3.11 -4.36
CA PRO A 75 -0.55 1.73 -4.76
C PRO A 75 -1.74 0.83 -4.38
N ASP A 76 -1.97 -0.19 -5.20
CA ASP A 76 -3.09 -1.11 -5.04
C ASP A 76 -3.06 -1.79 -3.66
N ARG A 77 -4.23 -2.03 -3.05
CA ARG A 77 -4.32 -2.67 -1.72
C ARG A 77 -3.87 -4.13 -1.73
N SER A 78 -3.83 -4.79 -2.89
CA SER A 78 -3.17 -6.10 -3.04
C SER A 78 -1.64 -6.03 -2.90
N GLN A 79 -1.07 -4.82 -2.84
CA GLN A 79 0.37 -4.56 -2.75
C GLN A 79 0.73 -3.73 -1.51
N ARG A 80 -0.23 -3.50 -0.60
CA ARG A 80 0.03 -2.77 0.65
C ARG A 80 -0.92 -3.13 1.78
N ALA A 81 -0.60 -2.76 3.03
CA ALA A 81 -1.41 -3.06 4.21
C ALA A 81 -2.80 -2.42 4.15
N GLY A 82 -2.92 -1.23 3.55
CA GLY A 82 -4.22 -0.59 3.29
C GLY A 82 -4.73 0.30 4.43
N VAL A 83 -4.03 0.34 5.57
CA VAL A 83 -4.25 1.29 6.66
C VAL A 83 -2.95 2.07 6.90
N ILE A 84 -3.08 3.38 7.15
CA ILE A 84 -1.94 4.28 7.30
C ILE A 84 -1.79 4.70 8.76
N ARG A 85 -0.63 4.45 9.36
CA ARG A 85 -0.23 5.05 10.63
C ARG A 85 0.56 6.33 10.39
N PHE A 86 0.19 7.42 11.05
CA PHE A 86 0.93 8.68 10.87
C PHE A 86 2.28 8.68 11.59
N THR A 87 3.35 9.09 10.92
CA THR A 87 4.68 9.16 11.53
C THR A 87 4.85 10.36 12.46
N ASN A 88 4.04 11.42 12.27
CA ASN A 88 4.05 12.64 13.08
C ASN A 88 2.85 12.73 14.03
N GLN A 89 2.72 11.73 14.91
CA GLN A 89 1.58 11.52 15.81
C GLN A 89 1.10 12.78 16.56
N ARG A 90 2.03 13.54 17.15
CA ARG A 90 1.69 14.76 17.89
C ARG A 90 1.01 15.82 17.01
N ASP A 91 1.49 16.01 15.79
CA ASP A 91 0.93 16.97 14.85
C ASP A 91 -0.40 16.46 14.27
N ALA A 92 -0.48 15.17 13.96
CA ALA A 92 -1.70 14.52 13.51
C ALA A 92 -2.83 14.69 14.54
N ARG A 93 -2.57 14.36 15.82
CA ARG A 93 -3.53 14.55 16.92
C ARG A 93 -3.99 16.00 17.03
N ARG A 94 -3.05 16.94 17.06
CA ARG A 94 -3.35 18.38 17.17
C ARG A 94 -4.22 18.85 16.00
N SER A 95 -3.88 18.48 14.77
CA SER A 95 -4.59 18.95 13.57
C SER A 95 -5.98 18.32 13.41
N LEU A 96 -6.18 17.09 13.89
CA LEU A 96 -7.48 16.40 13.94
C LEU A 96 -8.29 16.73 15.20
N ARG A 97 -7.78 17.59 16.09
CA ARG A 97 -8.41 17.99 17.37
C ARG A 97 -8.65 16.80 18.31
N LEU A 98 -7.74 15.82 18.28
CA LEU A 98 -7.72 14.70 19.20
C LEU A 98 -7.00 15.10 20.50
N PRO A 99 -7.39 14.53 21.67
CA PRO A 99 -6.68 14.74 22.92
C PRO A 99 -5.21 14.31 22.87
N ALA A 100 -4.36 14.99 23.63
CA ALA A 100 -2.93 14.66 23.73
C ALA A 100 -2.67 13.40 24.57
N ALA A 101 -3.57 13.06 25.49
CA ALA A 101 -3.56 11.86 26.31
C ALA A 101 -4.98 11.29 26.35
N GLN A 102 -5.11 9.99 26.63
CA GLN A 102 -6.40 9.32 26.79
C GLN A 102 -7.22 9.98 27.92
N PRO A 103 -8.44 10.47 27.63
CA PRO A 103 -9.31 10.97 28.69
C PRO A 103 -9.95 9.82 29.49
N ASP A 104 -10.25 10.08 30.76
CA ASP A 104 -10.88 9.09 31.65
C ASP A 104 -12.17 8.51 31.06
N GLY A 105 -12.26 7.19 31.08
CA GLY A 105 -13.41 6.43 30.58
C GLY A 105 -13.59 6.48 29.06
N VAL A 106 -12.58 6.89 28.27
CA VAL A 106 -12.60 6.89 26.80
C VAL A 106 -11.65 5.85 26.27
N CYS A 107 -12.15 4.95 25.43
CA CYS A 107 -11.31 3.96 24.79
C CYS A 107 -11.06 4.25 23.32
N ARG A 108 -11.91 5.04 22.64
CA ARG A 108 -11.69 5.34 21.22
C ARG A 108 -12.18 6.72 20.80
N PHE A 109 -11.48 7.30 19.82
CA PHE A 109 -11.95 8.41 19.01
C PHE A 109 -11.98 8.02 17.54
N ASP A 110 -13.05 8.35 16.82
CA ASP A 110 -13.05 8.24 15.35
C ASP A 110 -13.77 9.40 14.66
N GLY A 111 -13.45 9.61 13.39
CA GLY A 111 -14.09 10.63 12.58
C GLY A 111 -13.71 10.53 11.12
N ARG A 112 -14.18 11.48 10.31
CA ARG A 112 -13.84 11.58 8.89
C ARG A 112 -12.96 12.79 8.63
N ALA A 113 -11.99 12.66 7.74
CA ALA A 113 -11.15 13.77 7.33
C ALA A 113 -10.80 13.71 5.84
N THR A 114 -10.62 14.88 5.25
CA THR A 114 -9.84 15.11 4.04
C THR A 114 -8.53 15.75 4.46
N LEU A 115 -7.41 15.12 4.14
CA LEU A 115 -6.08 15.53 4.56
C LEU A 115 -5.05 15.38 3.44
N VAL A 116 -3.89 16.01 3.61
CA VAL A 116 -2.75 15.83 2.73
C VAL A 116 -1.71 15.01 3.48
N ILE A 117 -1.27 13.91 2.86
CA ILE A 117 -0.12 13.12 3.31
C ILE A 117 1.09 13.36 2.41
N ARG A 118 2.25 12.92 2.87
CA ARG A 118 3.50 12.83 2.09
C ARG A 118 4.32 11.65 2.60
N ASP A 119 5.30 11.26 1.81
CA ASP A 119 6.30 10.24 2.19
C ASP A 119 5.60 8.95 2.63
N LEU A 120 4.70 8.45 1.76
CA LEU A 120 4.00 7.19 2.01
C LEU A 120 4.97 6.03 1.78
N GLU A 121 5.14 5.19 2.78
CA GLU A 121 5.87 3.93 2.73
C GLU A 121 4.85 2.80 2.85
N THR A 122 4.77 1.94 1.83
CA THR A 122 3.84 0.82 1.85
C THR A 122 4.47 -0.43 2.46
N VAL A 123 3.66 -1.16 3.22
CA VAL A 123 4.04 -2.46 3.79
C VAL A 123 3.29 -3.55 3.09
N CYS A 124 3.94 -4.66 2.77
CA CYS A 124 3.30 -5.76 2.06
C CYS A 124 2.11 -6.36 2.83
N PRO A 125 1.04 -6.78 2.13
CA PRO A 125 -0.11 -7.41 2.79
C PRO A 125 0.31 -8.64 3.59
N GLY A 126 -0.37 -8.88 4.72
CA GLY A 126 -0.12 -10.04 5.57
C GLY A 126 1.04 -9.88 6.57
N LEU A 127 1.78 -8.77 6.51
CA LEU A 127 2.66 -8.36 7.59
C LEU A 127 1.84 -7.62 8.67
N GLU A 128 2.21 -7.81 9.93
CA GLU A 128 1.57 -7.18 11.11
C GLU A 128 2.02 -5.71 11.26
N GLU A 129 2.12 -4.97 10.16
CA GLU A 129 2.57 -3.58 10.17
C GLU A 129 1.78 -2.73 9.15
N PRO A 130 1.35 -1.51 9.50
CA PRO A 130 0.63 -0.63 8.58
C PRO A 130 1.53 0.03 7.55
N ASP A 131 0.90 0.66 6.55
CA ASP A 131 1.56 1.69 5.77
C ASP A 131 1.91 2.89 6.67
N HIS A 132 2.98 3.61 6.36
CA HIS A 132 3.39 4.79 7.13
C HIS A 132 3.37 6.03 6.25
N ALA A 133 2.87 7.15 6.78
CA ALA A 133 2.95 8.42 6.06
C ALA A 133 3.02 9.61 7.01
N ARG A 134 3.54 10.74 6.52
CA ARG A 134 3.50 12.00 7.26
C ARG A 134 2.23 12.78 6.94
N GLN A 135 1.44 13.12 7.95
CA GLN A 135 0.30 14.03 7.82
C GLN A 135 0.80 15.47 7.68
N VAL A 136 0.48 16.14 6.58
CA VAL A 136 0.97 17.49 6.25
C VAL A 136 -0.02 18.57 6.69
N LYS A 137 -1.30 18.40 6.33
CA LYS A 137 -2.37 19.32 6.72
C LYS A 137 -3.73 18.64 6.68
N VAL A 138 -4.64 19.10 7.52
CA VAL A 138 -6.07 18.74 7.45
C VAL A 138 -6.76 19.79 6.58
N VAL A 139 -7.39 19.35 5.49
CA VAL A 139 -8.20 20.22 4.62
C VAL A 139 -9.60 20.39 5.22
N LYS A 140 -10.18 19.29 5.69
CA LYS A 140 -11.48 19.24 6.36
C LYS A 140 -11.50 18.07 7.33
N ALA A 141 -12.11 18.22 8.49
CA ALA A 141 -12.37 17.11 9.41
C ALA A 141 -13.70 17.30 10.12
N SER A 142 -14.41 16.19 10.37
CA SER A 142 -15.51 16.18 11.34
C SER A 142 -14.94 16.28 12.76
N PRO A 143 -15.71 16.81 13.73
CA PRO A 143 -15.39 16.64 15.14
C PRO A 143 -15.18 15.15 15.46
N PRO A 144 -14.19 14.80 16.30
CA PRO A 144 -14.02 13.42 16.75
C PRO A 144 -15.24 12.93 17.53
N THR A 145 -15.73 11.75 17.20
CA THR A 145 -16.72 11.02 17.99
C THR A 145 -15.99 10.29 19.11
N ARG A 146 -16.48 10.46 20.35
CA ARG A 146 -15.91 9.82 21.54
C ARG A 146 -16.65 8.51 21.83
N HIS A 147 -15.91 7.45 22.10
CA HIS A 147 -16.45 6.16 22.52
C HIS A 147 -15.98 5.84 23.94
N ALA A 148 -16.94 5.56 24.83
CA ALA A 148 -16.65 5.13 26.17
C ALA A 148 -16.01 3.73 26.14
N CYS A 149 -15.19 3.43 27.15
CA CYS A 149 -14.74 2.06 27.37
C CYS A 149 -15.95 1.16 27.66
N GLU A 150 -16.01 -0.01 27.04
CA GLU A 150 -17.00 -1.00 27.43
C GLU A 150 -16.75 -1.37 28.89
N ALA A 151 -17.78 -1.26 29.72
CA ALA A 151 -17.71 -1.83 31.05
C ALA A 151 -17.58 -3.35 30.85
N ALA A 152 -16.46 -3.93 31.29
CA ALA A 152 -16.32 -5.38 31.32
C ALA A 152 -17.57 -5.95 32.01
N ALA A 153 -18.42 -6.62 31.23
CA ALA A 153 -19.59 -7.31 31.77
C ALA A 153 -19.06 -8.34 32.77
N ARG A 154 -19.33 -8.09 34.05
CA ARG A 154 -18.98 -9.00 35.15
C ARG A 154 -19.96 -10.15 35.21
#